data_AF-A0A7S3H0U9-F1
#
_entry.id   AF-A0A7S3H0U9-F1
#
_cell.length_a   1.000
_cell.length_b   1.000
_cell.length_c   1.000
_cell.angle_alpha   90.00
_cell.angle_beta   90.00
_cell.angle_gamma   90.00
#
_symmetry.space_group_name_H-M   'P 1'
#
loop_
_entity.id
_entity.type
_entity.pdbx_description
1 polymer ?
#
loop_
_entity_poly.entity_id
_entity_poly.type
_entity_poly.pdbx_seq_one_letter_code
_entity_poly.pdbx_strand_id
1 'polypeptide(L)'
;ELLSAFDEKVWVSYPEYGSRVVLWQKFMEVHGVFVDPTKLNISTLARVSDGYSAGSIKQTVDRVLTARRVQQLKVRPLKVQEFIGPLSRTAFCWREEYQQFSDFDFEATGEKALHERRAAEEKAAEEAQAKGKGK
;
A
#
# COMPACT_ATOMS: atom_id res chain seq x y z
N GLU A 1 -11.06 -11.66 23.16
CA GLU A 1 -12.07 -12.67 22.76
C GLU A 1 -12.52 -12.56 21.30
N LEU A 2 -12.33 -11.44 20.58
CA LEU A 2 -12.72 -11.36 19.17
C LEU A 2 -11.71 -12.01 18.20
N LEU A 3 -10.40 -11.85 18.44
CA LEU A 3 -9.36 -12.44 17.59
C LEU A 3 -9.40 -13.98 17.55
N SER A 4 -9.81 -14.62 18.65
CA SER A 4 -9.95 -16.08 18.76
C SER A 4 -11.18 -16.63 18.04
N ALA A 5 -12.12 -15.78 17.62
CA ALA A 5 -13.33 -16.20 16.90
C ALA A 5 -13.08 -16.38 15.38
N PHE A 6 -11.94 -15.92 14.88
CA PHE A 6 -11.55 -16.06 13.47
C PHE A 6 -10.44 -17.09 13.35
N ASP A 7 -10.68 -18.13 12.54
CA ASP A 7 -9.66 -19.13 12.25
C ASP A 7 -8.52 -18.48 11.43
N GLU A 8 -8.88 -17.92 10.28
CA GLU A 8 -7.96 -17.29 9.33
C GLU A 8 -7.97 -15.76 9.46
N LYS A 9 -6.78 -15.15 9.36
CA LYS A 9 -6.58 -13.70 9.48
C LYS A 9 -5.65 -13.29 8.35
N VAL A 10 -6.09 -12.34 7.53
CA VAL A 10 -5.36 -11.92 6.33
C VAL A 10 -5.29 -10.40 6.30
N TRP A 11 -4.07 -9.87 6.27
CA TRP A 11 -3.84 -8.45 6.07
C TRP A 11 -3.80 -8.08 4.58
N VAL A 12 -4.68 -7.16 4.19
CA VAL A 12 -4.64 -6.51 2.88
C VAL A 12 -3.90 -5.19 3.02
N SER A 13 -2.63 -5.21 2.63
CA SER A 13 -1.74 -4.05 2.77
C SER A 13 -2.05 -2.93 1.77
N TYR A 14 -1.48 -1.76 2.01
CA TYR A 14 -1.53 -0.64 1.08
C TYR A 14 -0.77 -0.98 -0.22
N PRO A 15 -1.22 -0.46 -1.38
CA PRO A 15 -0.64 -0.84 -2.65
C PRO A 15 0.81 -0.38 -2.76
N GLU A 16 1.70 -1.30 -3.08
CA GLU A 16 3.10 -0.99 -3.42
C GLU A 16 3.22 -0.20 -4.74
N TYR A 17 4.41 0.29 -5.06
CA TYR A 17 4.65 1.11 -6.25
C TYR A 17 4.15 0.48 -7.55
N GLY A 18 4.47 -0.80 -7.80
CA GLY A 18 4.02 -1.52 -8.99
C GLY A 18 2.49 -1.60 -9.07
N SER A 19 1.86 -1.98 -7.96
CA SER A 19 0.41 -1.97 -7.81
C SER A 19 -0.19 -0.60 -8.08
N ARG A 20 0.40 0.49 -7.58
CA ARG A 20 -0.08 1.86 -7.84
C ARG A 20 0.00 2.24 -9.31
N VAL A 21 1.06 1.85 -10.03
CA VAL A 21 1.16 2.06 -11.49
C VAL A 21 -0.03 1.41 -12.20
N VAL A 22 -0.32 0.14 -11.88
CA VAL A 22 -1.44 -0.60 -12.46
C VAL A 22 -2.78 0.03 -12.07
N LEU A 23 -2.96 0.40 -10.80
CA LEU A 23 -4.20 1.01 -10.31
C LEU A 23 -4.50 2.32 -11.02
N TRP A 24 -3.52 3.21 -11.18
CA TRP A 24 -3.70 4.45 -11.93
C TRP A 24 -4.16 4.18 -13.37
N GLN A 25 -3.53 3.24 -14.07
CA GLN A 25 -3.93 2.86 -15.42
C GLN A 25 -5.36 2.30 -15.46
N LYS A 26 -5.65 1.30 -14.62
CA LYS A 26 -6.96 0.63 -14.59
C LYS A 26 -8.10 1.56 -14.21
N PHE A 27 -7.89 2.46 -13.25
CA PHE A 27 -8.92 3.43 -12.91
C PHE A 27 -9.16 4.46 -14.01
N MET A 28 -8.13 4.86 -14.77
CA MET A 28 -8.34 5.73 -15.94
C MET A 28 -9.03 5.00 -17.10
N GLU A 29 -8.71 3.72 -17.32
CA GLU A 29 -9.36 2.87 -18.32
C GLU A 29 -10.87 2.74 -18.08
N VAL A 30 -11.32 2.69 -16.82
CA VAL A 30 -12.75 2.69 -16.46
C VAL A 30 -13.49 3.93 -16.98
N HIS A 31 -12.80 5.06 -17.12
CA HIS A 31 -13.34 6.29 -17.72
C HIS A 31 -13.14 6.37 -19.25
N GLY A 32 -12.71 5.27 -19.88
CA GLY A 32 -12.42 5.21 -21.32
C GLY A 32 -11.11 5.90 -21.71
N VAL A 33 -10.24 6.19 -20.74
CA VAL A 33 -8.96 6.85 -20.98
C VAL A 33 -7.82 5.83 -20.91
N PHE A 34 -7.36 5.40 -22.09
CA PHE A 34 -6.18 4.54 -22.23
C PHE A 34 -4.92 5.40 -22.20
N VAL A 35 -4.10 5.20 -21.16
CA VAL A 35 -2.93 6.04 -20.93
C VAL A 35 -1.78 5.62 -21.81
N ASP A 36 -1.31 6.55 -22.64
CA ASP A 36 -0.04 6.43 -23.34
C ASP A 36 1.11 6.86 -22.40
N PRO A 37 2.04 5.96 -22.05
CA PRO A 37 3.15 6.26 -21.14
C PRO A 37 4.04 7.42 -21.61
N THR A 38 4.07 7.71 -22.91
CA THR A 38 4.85 8.82 -23.48
C THR A 38 4.18 10.18 -23.25
N LYS A 39 2.87 10.19 -23.02
CA LYS A 39 2.06 11.42 -22.88
C LYS A 39 1.74 11.75 -21.43
N LEU A 40 1.62 10.74 -20.57
CA LEU A 40 1.36 10.92 -19.15
C LEU A 40 2.30 10.03 -18.33
N ASN A 41 3.14 10.67 -17.52
CA ASN A 41 4.09 9.98 -16.67
C ASN A 41 3.37 9.35 -15.45
N ILE A 42 2.89 8.12 -15.63
CA ILE A 42 2.25 7.32 -14.57
C ILE A 42 3.23 7.02 -13.43
N SER A 43 4.51 6.83 -13.72
CA SER A 43 5.54 6.59 -12.71
C SER A 43 5.62 7.73 -11.69
N THR A 44 5.47 8.98 -12.14
CA THR A 44 5.37 10.13 -11.23
C THR A 44 4.12 10.04 -10.37
N LEU A 45 2.95 9.71 -10.95
CA LEU A 45 1.71 9.53 -10.19
C LEU A 45 1.83 8.42 -9.13
N ALA A 46 2.44 7.29 -9.47
CA ALA A 46 2.69 6.18 -8.56
C ALA A 46 3.65 6.55 -7.42
N ARG A 47 4.63 7.44 -7.67
CA ARG A 47 5.57 7.90 -6.65
C ARG A 47 4.93 8.91 -5.68
N VAL A 48 4.14 9.86 -6.19
CA VAL A 48 3.45 10.85 -5.33
C VAL A 48 2.24 10.28 -4.58
N SER A 49 1.75 9.12 -5.00
CA SER A 49 0.66 8.40 -4.33
C SER A 49 1.14 7.33 -3.34
N ASP A 50 2.42 7.35 -2.96
CA ASP A 50 2.92 6.53 -1.85
C ASP A 50 2.17 6.86 -0.56
N GLY A 51 1.75 5.86 0.21
CA GLY A 51 0.90 6.03 1.40
C GLY A 51 -0.60 6.22 1.13
N TYR A 52 -1.04 6.32 -0.12
CA TYR A 52 -2.47 6.38 -0.44
C TYR A 52 -3.07 4.99 -0.73
N SER A 53 -4.30 4.77 -0.28
CA SER A 53 -5.03 3.53 -0.54
C SER A 53 -5.46 3.43 -2.02
N ALA A 54 -5.79 2.22 -2.48
CA ALA A 54 -6.38 2.03 -3.81
C ALA A 54 -7.69 2.83 -3.98
N GLY A 55 -8.51 2.91 -2.92
CA GLY A 55 -9.73 3.72 -2.91
C GLY A 55 -9.46 5.22 -3.05
N SER A 56 -8.42 5.73 -2.39
CA SER A 56 -7.97 7.13 -2.51
C SER A 56 -7.53 7.48 -3.94
N ILE A 57 -6.78 6.57 -4.58
CA ILE A 57 -6.37 6.73 -5.99
C ILE A 57 -7.61 6.73 -6.90
N LYS A 58 -8.52 5.76 -6.73
CA LYS A 58 -9.76 5.69 -7.51
C LYS A 58 -10.59 6.96 -7.37
N GLN A 59 -10.82 7.42 -6.15
CA GLN A 59 -11.57 8.64 -5.85
C GLN A 59 -10.94 9.87 -6.53
N THR A 60 -9.61 9.93 -6.54
CA THR A 60 -8.87 10.99 -7.21
C THR A 60 -9.09 10.97 -8.72
N VAL A 61 -9.02 9.80 -9.34
CA VAL A 61 -9.30 9.62 -10.77
C VAL A 61 -10.74 10.03 -11.10
N ASP A 62 -11.71 9.55 -10.32
CA ASP A 62 -13.14 9.85 -10.51
C ASP A 62 -13.43 11.35 -10.40
N ARG A 63 -12.72 12.08 -9.52
CA ARG A 63 -12.83 13.54 -9.37
C ARG A 63 -12.25 14.31 -10.56
N VAL A 64 -11.20 13.81 -11.18
CA VAL A 64 -10.53 14.48 -12.31
C VAL A 64 -11.20 14.14 -13.64
N LEU A 65 -11.44 12.86 -13.90
CA LEU A 65 -11.97 12.33 -15.15
C LEU A 65 -13.50 12.40 -15.22
N THR A 66 -14.05 13.59 -15.00
CA THR A 66 -15.46 13.84 -15.29
C THR A 66 -15.76 13.68 -16.78
N ALA A 67 -17.02 13.41 -17.16
CA ALA A 67 -17.43 13.31 -18.56
C ALA A 67 -16.99 14.51 -19.40
N ARG A 68 -17.10 15.73 -18.84
CA ARG A 68 -16.61 16.97 -19.47
C ARG A 68 -15.09 16.94 -19.67
N ARG A 69 -14.32 16.49 -18.67
CA ARG A 69 -12.85 16.43 -18.79
C ARG A 69 -12.43 15.43 -19.87
N VAL A 70 -13.08 14.28 -19.94
CA VAL A 70 -12.82 13.24 -20.96
C VAL A 70 -13.05 13.78 -22.38
N GLN A 71 -14.12 14.54 -22.61
CA GLN A 71 -14.38 15.16 -23.92
C GLN A 71 -13.29 16.17 -24.33
N GLN A 72 -12.71 16.87 -23.36
CA GLN A 72 -11.68 17.89 -23.59
C GLN A 72 -10.29 17.31 -23.90
N LEU A 73 -10.07 16.00 -23.73
CA LEU A 73 -8.76 15.38 -23.94
C LEU A 73 -8.22 15.52 -25.36
N LYS A 74 -9.10 15.67 -26.35
CA LYS A 74 -8.73 15.87 -27.76
C LYS A 74 -7.97 17.18 -27.99
N VAL A 75 -8.24 18.21 -27.18
CA VAL A 75 -7.67 19.56 -27.33
C VAL A 75 -6.66 19.84 -26.22
N ARG A 76 -6.93 19.36 -25.01
CA ARG A 76 -6.09 19.56 -23.83
C ARG A 76 -5.73 18.21 -23.21
N PRO A 77 -4.50 17.70 -23.42
CA PRO A 77 -4.07 16.42 -22.87
C PRO A 77 -4.06 16.43 -21.33
N LEU A 78 -4.10 15.25 -20.72
CA LEU A 78 -3.98 15.10 -19.26
C LEU A 78 -2.58 15.44 -18.80
N LYS A 79 -2.51 16.11 -17.64
CA LYS A 79 -1.25 16.38 -16.95
C LYS A 79 -1.28 15.80 -15.54
N VAL A 80 -0.12 15.34 -15.07
CA VAL A 80 0.08 14.83 -13.71
C VAL A 80 -0.43 15.80 -12.64
N GLN A 81 -0.21 17.11 -12.84
CA GLN A 81 -0.60 18.17 -11.91
C GLN A 81 -2.10 18.22 -11.61
N GLU A 82 -2.94 17.76 -12.54
CA GLU A 82 -4.41 17.76 -12.37
C GLU A 82 -4.86 16.82 -11.24
N PHE A 83 -4.04 15.83 -10.91
CA PHE A 83 -4.35 14.80 -9.91
C PHE A 83 -3.82 15.13 -8.51
N ILE A 84 -2.79 15.99 -8.40
CA ILE A 84 -2.11 16.26 -7.11
C ILE A 84 -3.05 16.91 -6.09
N GLY A 85 -3.76 17.96 -6.49
CA GLY A 85 -4.70 18.65 -5.59
C GLY A 85 -5.89 17.79 -5.17
N PRO A 86 -6.53 17.03 -6.07
CA PRO A 86 -7.56 16.08 -5.68
C PRO A 86 -7.05 14.95 -4.77
N LEU A 87 -5.84 14.44 -5.01
CA LEU A 87 -5.21 13.37 -4.22
C LEU A 87 -4.92 13.81 -2.78
N SER A 88 -4.37 15.02 -2.60
CA SER A 88 -4.03 15.54 -1.26
C SER A 88 -5.24 15.74 -0.34
N ARG A 89 -6.46 15.66 -0.88
CA ARG A 89 -7.74 15.76 -0.15
C ARG A 89 -8.40 14.39 0.04
N THR A 90 -7.64 13.31 -0.06
CA THR A 90 -8.11 11.93 0.18
C THR A 90 -7.39 11.35 1.40
N ALA A 91 -7.87 10.20 1.88
CA ALA A 91 -7.25 9.53 3.02
C ALA A 91 -5.84 9.06 2.67
N PHE A 92 -4.90 9.33 3.57
CA PHE A 92 -3.49 8.97 3.51
C PHE A 92 -3.15 8.16 4.76
N CYS A 93 -2.34 7.10 4.60
CA CYS A 93 -1.81 6.33 5.71
C CYS A 93 -0.44 6.87 6.08
N TRP A 94 -0.32 7.42 7.28
CA TRP A 94 0.95 7.82 7.85
C TRP A 94 1.79 6.60 8.21
N ARG A 95 3.10 6.81 8.37
CA ARG A 95 4.05 5.70 8.65
C ARG A 95 3.75 5.06 10.00
N GLU A 96 3.34 5.88 10.96
CA GLU A 96 2.99 5.48 12.31
C GLU A 96 1.72 4.61 12.30
N GLU A 97 0.70 5.00 11.52
CA GLU A 97 -0.52 4.20 11.34
C GLU A 97 -0.22 2.88 10.64
N TYR A 98 0.63 2.90 9.60
CA TYR A 98 1.06 1.69 8.90
C TYR A 98 1.76 0.72 9.84
N GLN A 99 2.64 1.23 10.72
CA GLN A 99 3.33 0.40 11.72
C GLN A 99 2.32 -0.21 12.70
N GLN A 100 1.34 0.56 13.17
CA GLN A 100 0.29 0.04 14.06
C GLN A 100 -0.50 -1.10 13.40
N PHE A 101 -0.83 -0.99 12.11
CA PHE A 101 -1.48 -2.07 11.37
C PHE A 101 -0.58 -3.30 11.24
N SER A 102 0.70 -3.11 10.94
CA SER A 102 1.67 -4.20 10.84
C SER A 102 1.88 -4.92 12.17
N ASP A 103 1.99 -4.17 13.27
CA ASP A 103 2.14 -4.73 14.61
C ASP A 103 0.89 -5.49 15.04
N PHE A 104 -0.28 -4.94 14.72
CA PHE A 104 -1.55 -5.61 14.97
C PHE A 104 -1.65 -6.93 14.18
N ASP A 105 -1.28 -6.95 12.90
CA ASP A 105 -1.30 -8.17 12.08
C ASP A 105 -0.33 -9.23 12.63
N PHE A 106 0.89 -8.81 12.99
CA PHE A 106 1.92 -9.68 13.56
C PHE A 106 1.47 -10.33 14.88
N GLU A 107 0.72 -9.59 15.70
CA GLU A 107 0.12 -10.11 16.92
C GLU A 107 -1.11 -10.98 16.65
N ALA A 108 -2.02 -10.53 15.77
CA ALA A 108 -3.28 -11.18 15.47
C ALA A 108 -3.11 -12.56 14.84
N THR A 109 -2.14 -12.71 13.94
CA THR A 109 -1.78 -13.97 13.28
C THR A 109 -1.04 -14.94 14.20
N GLY A 110 -0.57 -14.48 15.37
CA GLY A 110 0.25 -15.26 16.29
C GLY A 110 1.72 -15.40 15.88
N GLU A 111 2.12 -14.78 14.77
CA GLU A 111 3.52 -14.79 14.31
C GLU A 111 4.47 -14.18 15.35
N LYS A 112 4.03 -13.15 16.07
CA LYS A 112 4.78 -12.53 17.17
C LYS A 112 5.20 -13.53 18.23
N ALA A 113 4.25 -14.30 18.76
CA ALA A 113 4.51 -15.31 19.78
C ALA A 113 5.44 -16.42 19.26
N LEU A 114 5.29 -16.81 17.98
CA LEU A 114 6.17 -17.79 17.34
C LEU A 114 7.61 -17.28 17.22
N HIS A 115 7.80 -16.03 16.80
CA HIS A 115 9.12 -15.40 16.70
C HIS A 115 9.80 -15.26 18.06
N GLU A 116 9.07 -14.80 19.08
CA GLU A 116 9.59 -14.67 20.45
C GLU A 116 10.06 -16.01 21.02
N ARG A 117 9.28 -17.09 20.80
CA ARG A 117 9.66 -18.44 21.23
C ARG A 117 10.94 -18.92 20.54
N ARG A 118 11.04 -18.77 19.21
CA ARG A 118 12.24 -19.15 18.46
C ARG A 118 13.48 -18.39 18.92
N ALA A 119 13.35 -17.08 19.13
CA ALA A 119 14.45 -16.25 19.61
C ALA A 119 14.92 -16.66 21.03
N ALA A 120 14.00 -17.08 21.90
CA ALA A 120 14.35 -17.60 23.23
C ALA A 120 15.08 -18.95 23.15
N GLU A 121 14.63 -19.85 22.27
CA GLU A 121 15.28 -21.15 22.01
C GLU A 121 16.70 -20.97 21.45
N GLU A 122 16.89 -20.06 20.49
CA GLU A 122 18.21 -19.74 19.92
C GLU A 122 19.17 -19.18 20.97
N LYS A 123 18.73 -18.20 21.78
CA LYS A 123 19.54 -17.67 22.88
C LYS A 123 19.92 -18.75 23.89
N ALA A 124 18.98 -19.62 24.26
CA ALA A 124 19.26 -20.72 25.19
C ALA A 124 20.29 -21.71 24.60
N ALA A 125 20.22 -21.98 23.30
CA ALA A 125 21.19 -22.84 22.61
C ALA A 125 22.59 -22.21 22.55
N GLU A 126 22.68 -20.90 22.26
CA GLU A 126 23.95 -20.16 22.27
C GLU A 126 24.60 -20.15 23.66
N GLU A 127 23.81 -19.91 24.72
CA GLU A 127 24.29 -19.94 26.10
C GLU A 127 24.77 -21.34 26.53
N ALA A 128 24.10 -22.40 26.08
CA ALA A 128 24.52 -23.78 26.33
C ALA A 128 25.84 -24.12 25.62
N GLN A 129 26.04 -23.66 24.38
CA GLN A 129 27.28 -23.86 23.63
C GLN A 129 28.47 -23.08 24.22
N ALA A 130 28.23 -21.86 24.71
CA ALA A 130 29.24 -21.05 25.38
C ALA A 130 29.74 -21.71 26.68
N LYS A 131 28.83 -22.31 27.46
CA LYS A 131 29.18 -23.06 28.69
C LYS A 131 29.94 -24.37 28.40
N GLY A 132 29.73 -24.99 27.23
CA GLY A 132 30.42 -26.22 26.82
C GLY A 132 31.86 -26.03 26.35
N LYS A 133 32.23 -24.84 25.84
CA LYS A 133 33.59 -24.52 25.36
C LYS A 133 34.55 -24.03 26.45
N GLY A 134 34.04 -23.73 27.65
CA GLY A 134 34.83 -23.25 28.79
C GLY A 134 35.30 -24.34 29.76
N LYS A 135 35.21 -25.62 29.37
CA LYS A 135 35.56 -26.77 30.21
C LYS A 135 36.61 -27.64 29.55
#